data_AF-A0A916WMJ7-F1
#
_entry.id   AF-A0A916WMJ7-F1
#
_cell.length_a   1.000
_cell.length_b   1.000
_cell.length_c   1.000
_cell.angle_alpha   90.00
_cell.angle_beta   90.00
_cell.angle_gamma   90.00
#
_symmetry.space_group_name_H-M   'P 1'
#
loop_
_entity.id
_entity.type
_entity.pdbx_description
1 polymer ?
#
loop_
_entity_poly.entity_id
_entity_poly.type
_entity_poly.pdbx_seq_one_letter_code
_entity_poly.pdbx_strand_id
1 'polypeptide(L)'
;MLITILAAGGAAAGSEANPYGLGAALREGGLISQSVFTILVLMSVVSFYILFSKLFEQQKVINQAKRVRQGFWQSRDLREGSSKLDKNSAYKQLVDDGLAAQEQHKNLTDPVEAHDWLHGSLARSEAAINSKLGGGLAFLATVGATAPFIGLFGTVIGIYRALIKIGSSGQASIDAVAGPVGEALIMTALGLVVAVPAVLAYNWLQRRNKSIAEDLSAFSNDVLGFLASNGAVRPTVATAAKAPVKPAAATTTAGQAGGVQTRG
;
A
#
# COMPACT_ATOMS: atom_id res chain seq x y z
N MET A 1 25.76 7.21 -24.75
CA MET A 1 24.92 6.13 -25.31
C MET A 1 23.74 5.70 -24.43
N LEU A 2 23.51 6.28 -23.24
CA LEU A 2 22.39 5.92 -22.35
C LEU A 2 21.22 6.93 -22.31
N ILE A 3 21.34 8.07 -23.01
CA ILE A 3 20.37 9.18 -22.93
C ILE A 3 19.38 9.16 -24.11
N THR A 4 19.62 8.32 -25.12
CA THR A 4 18.79 8.25 -26.34
C THR A 4 17.60 7.29 -26.22
N ILE A 5 17.51 6.49 -25.16
CA ILE A 5 16.42 5.50 -24.98
C ILE A 5 15.20 6.13 -24.29
N LEU A 6 15.34 7.28 -23.63
CA LEU A 6 14.22 7.94 -22.92
C LEU A 6 13.38 8.88 -23.79
N ALA A 7 13.78 9.14 -25.05
CA ALA A 7 13.06 10.00 -25.99
C ALA A 7 12.17 9.24 -26.98
N ALA A 8 12.11 7.90 -26.90
CA ALA A 8 11.28 7.07 -27.77
C ALA A 8 9.85 6.84 -27.25
N GLY A 9 9.52 7.34 -26.04
CA GLY A 9 8.19 7.17 -25.42
C GLY A 9 7.17 8.25 -25.75
N GLY A 10 7.50 9.26 -26.55
CA GLY A 10 6.65 10.44 -26.76
C GLY A 10 6.55 10.97 -28.19
N ALA A 11 7.11 10.27 -29.18
CA ALA A 11 7.07 10.73 -30.57
C ALA A 11 6.13 9.87 -31.41
N ALA A 12 4.99 10.49 -31.77
CA ALA A 12 4.16 10.19 -32.93
C ALA A 12 3.51 8.78 -33.02
N ALA A 13 2.40 8.60 -32.30
CA ALA A 13 1.30 7.81 -32.87
C ALA A 13 0.58 8.69 -33.91
N GLY A 14 1.17 8.76 -35.11
CA GLY A 14 0.50 9.31 -36.28
C GLY A 14 -0.81 8.54 -36.51
N SER A 15 -1.87 9.27 -36.83
CA SER A 15 -3.17 8.73 -37.19
C SER A 15 -3.11 8.03 -38.56
N GLU A 16 -2.40 6.91 -38.66
CA GLU A 16 -2.76 5.91 -39.66
C GLU A 16 -4.02 5.22 -39.15
N ALA A 17 -5.07 5.20 -39.97
CA ALA A 17 -6.29 4.47 -39.70
C ALA A 17 -5.97 2.97 -39.70
N ASN A 18 -5.44 2.46 -38.58
CA ASN A 18 -5.09 1.07 -38.43
C ASN A 18 -6.40 0.24 -38.46
N PRO A 19 -6.61 -0.60 -39.48
CA PRO A 19 -7.83 -1.41 -39.58
C PRO A 19 -7.98 -2.40 -38.42
N TYR A 20 -6.92 -2.64 -37.63
CA TYR A 20 -6.93 -3.49 -36.43
C TYR A 20 -6.71 -2.70 -35.13
N GLY A 21 -6.89 -1.38 -35.15
CA GLY A 21 -6.75 -0.52 -33.96
C GLY A 21 -7.92 -0.63 -32.98
N LEU A 22 -7.71 -0.19 -31.73
CA LEU A 22 -8.74 -0.19 -30.67
C LEU A 22 -10.07 0.45 -31.11
N GLY A 23 -10.02 1.51 -31.92
CA GLY A 23 -11.20 2.17 -32.44
C GLY A 23 -11.97 1.38 -33.50
N ALA A 24 -11.29 0.58 -34.32
CA ALA A 24 -11.91 -0.33 -35.27
C ALA A 24 -12.57 -1.49 -34.50
N ALA A 25 -11.84 -2.07 -33.54
CA ALA A 25 -12.30 -3.14 -32.66
C ALA A 25 -13.55 -2.81 -31.85
N LEU A 26 -13.65 -1.58 -31.35
CA LEU A 26 -14.83 -1.11 -30.63
C LEU A 26 -16.04 -0.84 -31.53
N ARG A 27 -15.81 -0.48 -32.81
CA ARG A 27 -16.90 -0.26 -33.78
C ARG A 27 -17.42 -1.57 -34.35
N GLU A 28 -16.55 -2.52 -34.70
CA GLU A 28 -16.96 -3.82 -35.25
C GLU A 28 -17.49 -4.78 -34.17
N GLY A 29 -16.88 -4.77 -32.98
CA GLY A 29 -17.26 -5.60 -31.83
C GLY A 29 -18.62 -5.28 -31.22
N GLY A 30 -19.32 -4.23 -31.69
CA GLY A 30 -20.65 -3.75 -31.28
C GLY A 30 -20.87 -3.56 -29.77
N LEU A 31 -22.14 -3.44 -29.36
CA LEU A 31 -22.53 -2.95 -28.03
C LEU A 31 -21.95 -3.75 -26.85
N ILE A 32 -21.82 -5.07 -26.99
CA ILE A 32 -21.27 -5.93 -25.92
C ILE A 32 -19.76 -5.71 -25.76
N SER A 33 -19.01 -5.59 -26.85
CA SER A 33 -17.56 -5.32 -26.77
C SER A 33 -17.29 -3.93 -26.15
N GLN A 34 -18.11 -2.94 -26.52
CA GLN A 34 -18.04 -1.60 -25.94
C GLN A 34 -18.36 -1.58 -24.45
N SER A 35 -19.36 -2.37 -23.99
CA SER A 35 -19.70 -2.44 -22.57
C SER A 35 -18.60 -3.10 -21.75
N VAL A 36 -18.04 -4.22 -22.22
CA VAL A 36 -16.90 -4.92 -21.59
C VAL A 36 -15.71 -3.97 -21.48
N PHE A 37 -15.35 -3.29 -22.57
CA PHE A 37 -14.25 -2.32 -22.58
C PHE A 37 -14.49 -1.19 -21.57
N THR A 38 -15.69 -0.62 -21.56
CA THR A 38 -16.06 0.46 -20.64
C THR A 38 -15.95 0.02 -19.17
N ILE A 39 -16.41 -1.19 -18.86
CA ILE A 39 -16.30 -1.78 -17.52
C ILE A 39 -14.83 -1.94 -17.12
N LEU A 40 -13.98 -2.49 -18.00
CA LEU A 40 -12.54 -2.65 -17.73
C LEU A 40 -11.84 -1.30 -17.49
N VAL A 41 -12.16 -0.28 -18.29
CA VAL A 41 -11.63 1.07 -18.11
C VAL A 41 -12.07 1.65 -16.77
N LEU A 42 -13.36 1.54 -16.41
CA LEU A 42 -13.87 2.01 -15.13
C LEU A 42 -13.17 1.32 -13.95
N MET A 43 -13.06 -0.01 -13.99
CA MET A 43 -12.35 -0.80 -12.97
C MET A 43 -10.89 -0.38 -12.83
N SER A 44 -10.21 -0.09 -13.95
CA SER A 44 -8.84 0.43 -13.96
C SER A 44 -8.73 1.78 -13.25
N VAL A 45 -9.55 2.75 -13.64
CA VAL A 45 -9.55 4.11 -13.06
C VAL A 45 -9.81 4.07 -11.56
N VAL A 46 -10.82 3.30 -11.12
CA VAL A 46 -11.14 3.16 -9.69
C VAL A 46 -9.99 2.46 -8.94
N SER A 47 -9.35 1.46 -9.53
CA SER A 47 -8.20 0.76 -8.91
C SER A 47 -7.01 1.70 -8.70
N PHE A 48 -6.68 2.52 -9.69
CA PHE A 48 -5.62 3.53 -9.55
C PHE A 48 -5.98 4.60 -8.52
N TYR A 49 -7.23 5.08 -8.51
CA TYR A 49 -7.70 6.02 -7.50
C TYR A 49 -7.54 5.47 -6.08
N ILE A 50 -7.95 4.23 -5.84
CA ILE A 50 -7.80 3.58 -4.53
C ILE A 50 -6.31 3.38 -4.19
N LEU A 51 -5.49 2.94 -5.15
CA LEU A 51 -4.05 2.78 -4.95
C LEU A 51 -3.40 4.08 -4.45
N PHE A 52 -3.60 5.19 -5.16
CA PHE A 52 -2.97 6.46 -4.81
C PHE A 52 -3.53 7.04 -3.51
N SER A 53 -4.85 7.04 -3.33
CA SER A 53 -5.47 7.55 -2.10
C SER A 53 -4.99 6.80 -0.86
N LYS A 54 -4.95 5.46 -0.90
CA LYS A 54 -4.47 4.63 0.20
C LYS A 54 -2.96 4.73 0.40
N LEU A 55 -2.18 4.89 -0.67
CA LEU A 55 -0.74 5.11 -0.57
C LEU A 55 -0.43 6.38 0.24
N PHE A 56 -1.12 7.49 -0.04
CA PHE A 56 -0.92 8.74 0.69
C PHE A 56 -1.41 8.63 2.14
N GLU A 57 -2.55 8.00 2.38
CA GLU A 57 -3.09 7.76 3.72
C GLU A 57 -2.13 6.91 4.58
N GLN A 58 -1.67 5.77 4.06
CA GLN A 58 -0.70 4.91 4.74
C GLN A 58 0.63 5.63 4.98
N GLN A 59 1.13 6.38 3.99
CA GLN A 59 2.38 7.12 4.14
C GLN A 59 2.29 8.20 5.21
N LYS A 60 1.12 8.84 5.34
CA LYS A 60 0.83 9.78 6.42
C LYS A 60 0.91 9.09 7.79
N VAL A 61 0.27 7.92 7.96
CA VAL A 61 0.30 7.17 9.23
C VAL A 61 1.71 6.71 9.58
N ILE A 62 2.48 6.19 8.61
CA ILE A 62 3.89 5.82 8.82
C ILE A 62 4.73 7.02 9.26
N ASN A 63 4.50 8.19 8.68
CA ASN A 63 5.20 9.41 9.09
C ASN A 63 4.78 9.87 10.48
N GLN A 64 3.50 9.70 10.86
CA GLN A 64 3.02 9.95 12.23
C GLN A 64 3.72 9.03 13.24
N ALA A 65 3.88 7.74 12.92
CA ALA A 65 4.59 6.76 13.76
C ALA A 65 6.02 7.23 14.10
N LYS A 66 6.74 7.76 13.10
CA LYS A 66 8.10 8.30 13.28
C LYS A 66 8.12 9.49 14.23
N ARG A 67 7.14 10.40 14.12
CA ARG A 67 7.02 11.58 15.01
C ARG A 67 6.68 11.18 16.44
N VAL A 68 5.78 10.22 16.61
CA VAL A 68 5.44 9.65 17.93
C VAL A 68 6.69 9.07 18.57
N ARG A 69 7.45 8.24 17.85
CA ARG A 69 8.68 7.62 18.35
C ARG A 69 9.75 8.63 18.78
N GLN A 70 9.83 9.78 18.10
CA GLN A 70 10.85 10.80 18.38
C GLN A 70 10.50 11.71 19.56
N GLY A 71 9.23 12.07 19.75
CA GLY A 71 8.86 13.16 20.66
C GLY A 71 7.72 12.88 21.65
N PHE A 72 6.92 11.83 21.44
CA PHE A 72 5.74 11.59 22.28
C PHE A 72 6.13 11.29 23.73
N TRP A 73 7.05 10.34 23.93
CA TRP A 73 7.50 9.88 25.25
C TRP A 73 8.38 10.88 26.02
N GLN A 74 8.79 11.98 25.38
CA GLN A 74 9.49 13.09 26.03
C GLN A 74 8.54 14.02 26.78
N SER A 75 7.23 13.91 26.56
CA SER A 75 6.23 14.74 27.23
C SER A 75 6.06 14.32 28.69
N ARG A 76 5.56 15.24 29.54
CA ARG A 76 5.41 14.97 30.97
C ARG A 76 4.31 13.95 31.23
N ASP A 77 3.25 14.02 30.44
CA ASP A 77 2.07 13.14 30.50
C ASP A 77 1.47 12.88 29.10
N LEU A 78 0.54 11.92 29.02
CA LEU A 78 -0.10 11.52 27.76
C LEU A 78 -1.03 12.59 27.16
N ARG A 79 -1.59 13.48 27.98
CA ARG A 79 -2.47 14.55 27.48
C ARG A 79 -1.65 15.62 26.77
N GLU A 80 -0.50 15.99 27.34
CA GLU A 80 0.50 16.83 26.66
C GLU A 80 1.00 16.14 25.38
N GLY A 81 1.35 14.86 25.44
CA GLY A 81 1.78 14.07 24.27
C GLY A 81 0.72 14.04 23.15
N SER A 82 -0.54 13.82 23.49
CA SER A 82 -1.67 13.81 22.55
C SER A 82 -1.91 15.19 21.91
N SER A 83 -1.72 16.27 22.66
CA SER A 83 -1.89 17.64 22.16
C SER A 83 -0.88 18.04 21.09
N LYS A 84 0.30 17.41 21.10
CA LYS A 84 1.38 17.61 20.11
C LYS A 84 1.18 16.79 18.83
N LEU A 85 0.22 15.86 18.82
CA LEU A 85 -0.10 15.06 17.64
C LEU A 85 -1.10 15.78 16.73
N ASP A 86 -1.02 15.50 15.43
CA ASP A 86 -1.97 16.03 14.46
C ASP A 86 -3.40 15.61 14.81
N LYS A 87 -4.38 16.52 14.66
CA LYS A 87 -5.81 16.27 14.96
C LYS A 87 -6.37 15.02 14.25
N ASN A 88 -5.88 14.72 13.05
CA ASN A 88 -6.29 13.58 12.22
C ASN A 88 -5.24 12.46 12.22
N SER A 89 -4.63 12.18 13.38
CA SER A 89 -3.63 11.12 13.56
C SER A 89 -4.27 9.86 14.13
N ALA A 90 -3.95 8.72 13.53
CA ALA A 90 -4.33 7.41 14.07
C ALA A 90 -3.80 7.22 15.50
N TYR A 91 -2.56 7.66 15.75
CA TYR A 91 -1.93 7.61 17.06
C TYR A 91 -2.59 8.55 18.06
N LYS A 92 -3.11 9.70 17.61
CA LYS A 92 -3.86 10.60 18.50
C LYS A 92 -5.18 10.00 18.92
N GLN A 93 -5.93 9.41 17.97
CA GLN A 93 -7.17 8.72 18.26
C GLN A 93 -6.96 7.62 19.32
N LEU A 94 -5.92 6.81 19.17
CA LEU A 94 -5.59 5.75 20.12
C LEU A 94 -5.33 6.28 21.54
N VAL A 95 -4.54 7.37 21.66
CA VAL A 95 -4.24 7.98 22.96
C VAL A 95 -5.48 8.62 23.59
N ASP A 96 -6.29 9.32 22.78
CA ASP A 96 -7.51 9.97 23.26
C ASP A 96 -8.55 8.92 23.74
N ASP A 97 -8.70 7.81 23.02
CA ASP A 97 -9.56 6.69 23.40
C ASP A 97 -9.06 6.00 24.69
N GLY A 98 -7.73 5.88 24.84
CA GLY A 98 -7.11 5.36 26.08
C GLY A 98 -7.31 6.29 27.28
N LEU A 99 -7.17 7.60 27.11
CA LEU A 99 -7.43 8.59 28.16
C LEU A 99 -8.89 8.62 28.57
N ALA A 100 -9.82 8.54 27.60
CA ALA A 100 -11.25 8.45 27.88
C ALA A 100 -11.59 7.16 28.65
N ALA A 101 -10.97 6.04 28.28
CA ALA A 101 -11.13 4.78 29.00
C ALA A 101 -10.56 4.84 30.43
N GLN A 102 -9.43 5.52 30.64
CA GLN A 102 -8.86 5.75 31.98
C GLN A 102 -9.77 6.61 32.86
N GLU A 103 -10.52 7.55 32.28
CA GLU A 103 -11.47 8.37 33.03
C GLU A 103 -12.70 7.55 33.45
N GLN A 104 -13.18 6.66 32.58
CA GLN A 104 -14.26 5.71 32.87
C GLN A 104 -13.84 4.60 33.84
N HIS A 105 -12.57 4.20 33.81
CA HIS A 105 -11.95 3.25 34.73
C HIS A 105 -12.12 3.65 36.20
N LYS A 106 -12.27 4.95 36.52
CA LYS A 106 -12.53 5.42 37.89
C LYS A 106 -13.90 5.01 38.43
N ASN A 107 -14.83 4.66 37.55
CA ASN A 107 -16.18 4.24 37.92
C ASN A 107 -16.30 2.72 38.10
N LEU A 108 -15.24 1.96 37.81
CA LEU A 108 -15.18 0.51 38.01
C LEU A 108 -14.53 0.21 39.37
N THR A 109 -15.19 -0.66 40.15
CA THR A 109 -14.77 -1.01 41.52
C THR A 109 -13.71 -2.12 41.57
N ASP A 110 -13.64 -2.97 40.54
CA ASP A 110 -12.69 -4.08 40.45
C ASP A 110 -11.47 -3.67 39.58
N PRO A 111 -10.23 -3.71 40.12
CA PRO A 111 -9.02 -3.44 39.37
C PRO A 111 -8.81 -4.32 38.13
N VAL A 112 -9.29 -5.57 38.15
CA VAL A 112 -9.18 -6.52 37.03
C VAL A 112 -10.12 -6.10 35.90
N GLU A 113 -11.38 -5.83 36.22
CA GLU A 113 -12.36 -5.33 35.23
C GLU A 113 -11.91 -4.00 34.61
N ALA A 114 -11.28 -3.15 35.42
CA ALA A 114 -10.80 -1.85 34.98
C ALA A 114 -9.59 -1.98 34.01
N HIS A 115 -8.69 -2.94 34.25
CA HIS A 115 -7.63 -3.31 33.32
C HIS A 115 -8.20 -3.85 31.98
N ASP A 116 -9.15 -4.79 32.06
CA ASP A 116 -9.78 -5.40 30.89
C ASP A 116 -10.56 -4.36 30.06
N TRP A 117 -11.23 -3.41 30.71
CA TRP A 117 -11.92 -2.30 30.05
C TRP A 117 -10.94 -1.44 29.23
N LEU A 118 -9.80 -1.09 29.83
CA LEU A 118 -8.79 -0.27 29.18
C LEU A 118 -8.16 -0.98 27.98
N HIS A 119 -7.74 -2.23 28.17
CA HIS A 119 -7.21 -3.07 27.09
C HIS A 119 -8.24 -3.23 25.96
N GLY A 120 -9.50 -3.53 26.30
CA GLY A 120 -10.60 -3.63 25.34
C GLY A 120 -10.89 -2.33 24.58
N SER A 121 -10.77 -1.17 25.24
CA SER A 121 -10.96 0.14 24.59
C SER A 121 -9.88 0.41 23.54
N LEU A 122 -8.61 0.17 23.90
CA LEU A 122 -7.49 0.32 22.98
C LEU A 122 -7.57 -0.66 21.81
N ALA A 123 -7.93 -1.92 22.05
CA ALA A 123 -8.14 -2.91 21.00
C ALA A 123 -9.26 -2.51 20.02
N ARG A 124 -10.38 -1.93 20.52
CA ARG A 124 -11.44 -1.40 19.66
C ARG A 124 -10.97 -0.21 18.83
N SER A 125 -10.18 0.69 19.41
CA SER A 125 -9.60 1.83 18.69
C SER A 125 -8.65 1.37 17.59
N GLU A 126 -7.75 0.43 17.89
CA GLU A 126 -6.87 -0.21 16.91
C GLU A 126 -7.66 -0.88 15.78
N ALA A 127 -8.71 -1.64 16.10
CA ALA A 127 -9.57 -2.28 15.11
C ALA A 127 -10.27 -1.24 14.21
N ALA A 128 -10.75 -0.13 14.78
CA ALA A 128 -11.38 0.95 14.02
C ALA A 128 -10.39 1.63 13.05
N ILE A 129 -9.14 1.84 13.48
CA ILE A 129 -8.07 2.39 12.64
C ILE A 129 -7.74 1.41 11.50
N ASN A 130 -7.51 0.14 11.82
CA ASN A 130 -7.20 -0.90 10.84
C ASN A 130 -8.32 -1.09 9.81
N SER A 131 -9.58 -1.01 10.24
CA SER A 131 -10.74 -1.06 9.34
C SER A 131 -10.73 0.08 8.32
N LYS A 132 -10.42 1.32 8.74
CA LYS A 132 -10.28 2.47 7.84
C LYS A 132 -9.15 2.26 6.82
N LEU A 133 -8.01 1.75 7.27
CA LEU A 133 -6.86 1.44 6.41
C LEU A 133 -7.14 0.29 5.42
N GLY A 134 -7.99 -0.66 5.81
CA GLY A 134 -8.43 -1.77 4.96
C GLY A 134 -9.47 -1.39 3.91
N GLY A 135 -10.10 -0.21 4.02
CA GLY A 135 -11.08 0.27 3.05
C GLY A 135 -10.55 0.26 1.61
N GLY A 136 -11.36 -0.19 0.66
CA GLY A 136 -11.02 -0.23 -0.76
C GLY A 136 -10.09 -1.37 -1.20
N LEU A 137 -9.37 -2.05 -0.29
CA LEU A 137 -8.50 -3.19 -0.66
C LEU A 137 -9.32 -4.36 -1.21
N ALA A 138 -10.52 -4.60 -0.66
CA ALA A 138 -11.44 -5.60 -1.19
C ALA A 138 -11.79 -5.36 -2.66
N PHE A 139 -11.97 -4.10 -3.06
CA PHE A 139 -12.23 -3.76 -4.46
C PHE A 139 -11.03 -4.08 -5.36
N LEU A 140 -9.81 -3.74 -4.96
CA LEU A 140 -8.59 -4.11 -5.71
C LEU A 140 -8.46 -5.63 -5.86
N ALA A 141 -8.75 -6.38 -4.79
CA ALA A 141 -8.75 -7.84 -4.83
C ALA A 141 -9.81 -8.37 -5.82
N THR A 142 -11.02 -7.83 -5.78
CA THR A 142 -12.10 -8.19 -6.70
C THR A 142 -11.74 -7.85 -8.15
N VAL A 143 -11.19 -6.67 -8.43
CA VAL A 143 -10.77 -6.28 -9.79
C VAL A 143 -9.65 -7.20 -10.27
N GLY A 144 -8.65 -7.45 -9.43
CA GLY A 144 -7.54 -8.35 -9.75
C GLY A 144 -8.00 -9.77 -10.09
N ALA A 145 -9.04 -10.27 -9.41
CA ALA A 145 -9.60 -11.59 -9.65
C ALA A 145 -10.56 -11.64 -10.85
N THR A 146 -11.35 -10.58 -11.10
CA THR A 146 -12.45 -10.62 -12.08
C THR A 146 -12.11 -10.02 -13.44
N ALA A 147 -11.20 -9.04 -13.52
CA ALA A 147 -10.84 -8.38 -14.77
C ALA A 147 -10.33 -9.33 -15.88
N PRO A 148 -9.53 -10.40 -15.59
CA PRO A 148 -9.13 -11.36 -16.62
C PRO A 148 -10.32 -12.11 -17.21
N PHE A 149 -11.30 -12.47 -16.38
CA PHE A 149 -12.51 -13.16 -16.84
C PHE A 149 -13.43 -12.26 -17.64
N ILE A 150 -13.49 -10.96 -17.32
CA ILE A 150 -14.22 -9.97 -18.11
C ILE A 150 -13.56 -9.83 -19.50
N GLY A 151 -12.23 -9.76 -19.57
CA GLY A 151 -11.50 -9.76 -20.85
C GLY A 151 -11.73 -11.04 -21.67
N LEU A 152 -11.67 -12.20 -21.02
CA LEU A 152 -12.01 -13.49 -21.63
C LEU A 152 -13.44 -13.53 -22.16
N PHE A 153 -14.42 -13.03 -21.40
CA PHE A 153 -15.79 -12.91 -21.88
C PHE A 153 -15.88 -12.04 -23.15
N GLY A 154 -15.14 -10.93 -23.19
CA GLY A 154 -14.98 -10.10 -24.39
C GLY A 154 -14.48 -10.90 -25.59
N THR A 155 -13.44 -11.73 -25.43
CA THR A 155 -12.97 -12.60 -26.53
C THR A 155 -14.02 -13.57 -27.02
N VAL A 156 -14.73 -14.23 -26.10
CA VAL A 156 -15.71 -15.28 -26.43
C VAL A 156 -16.83 -14.68 -27.27
N ILE A 157 -17.35 -13.52 -26.87
CA ILE A 157 -18.42 -12.83 -27.62
C ILE A 157 -17.90 -12.30 -28.96
N GLY A 158 -16.68 -11.77 -29.00
CA GLY A 158 -16.06 -11.28 -30.25
C GLY A 158 -15.96 -12.38 -31.30
N ILE A 159 -15.39 -13.54 -30.92
CA ILE A 159 -15.27 -14.71 -31.80
C ILE A 159 -16.65 -15.26 -32.17
N TYR A 160 -17.59 -15.36 -31.23
CA TYR A 160 -18.94 -15.83 -31.50
C TYR A 160 -19.63 -14.99 -32.59
N ARG A 161 -19.54 -13.66 -32.51
CA ARG A 161 -20.13 -12.77 -33.52
C ARG A 161 -19.44 -12.86 -34.87
N ALA A 162 -18.11 -13.06 -34.88
CA ALA A 162 -17.36 -13.30 -36.09
C ALA A 162 -17.85 -14.55 -36.82
N LEU A 163 -18.02 -15.65 -36.09
CA LEU A 163 -18.48 -16.94 -36.64
C LEU A 163 -19.90 -16.84 -37.21
N ILE A 164 -20.82 -16.11 -36.56
CA ILE A 164 -22.16 -15.86 -37.12
C ILE A 164 -22.08 -15.09 -38.44
N LYS A 165 -21.23 -14.06 -38.53
CA LYS A 165 -21.06 -13.26 -39.75
C LYS A 165 -20.51 -14.11 -40.90
N ILE A 166 -19.51 -14.95 -40.62
CA ILE A 166 -18.95 -15.89 -41.60
C ILE A 166 -20.01 -16.91 -42.05
N GLY A 167 -20.70 -17.54 -41.10
CA GLY A 167 -21.73 -18.54 -41.39
C GLY A 167 -22.90 -18.00 -42.20
N SER A 168 -23.31 -16.75 -41.97
CA SER A 168 -24.37 -16.09 -42.74
C SER A 168 -23.90 -15.61 -44.12
N SER A 169 -22.63 -15.24 -44.28
CA SER A 169 -22.06 -14.82 -45.57
C SER A 169 -21.71 -15.98 -46.51
N GLY A 170 -21.54 -17.20 -45.98
CA GLY A 170 -21.12 -18.38 -46.75
C GLY A 170 -19.67 -18.34 -47.25
N GLN A 171 -18.92 -17.25 -47.00
CA GLN A 171 -17.51 -17.11 -47.37
C GLN A 171 -16.61 -17.28 -46.15
N ALA A 172 -16.01 -18.46 -46.03
CA ALA A 172 -14.95 -18.73 -45.06
C ALA A 172 -13.58 -18.45 -45.70
N SER A 173 -13.15 -17.19 -45.71
CA SER A 173 -11.77 -16.82 -46.05
C SER A 173 -10.97 -16.48 -44.78
N ILE A 174 -9.64 -16.65 -44.83
CA ILE A 174 -8.75 -16.28 -43.72
C ILE A 174 -8.89 -14.78 -43.41
N ASP A 175 -9.03 -13.94 -44.44
CA ASP A 175 -9.20 -12.50 -44.28
C ASP A 175 -10.49 -12.14 -43.54
N ALA A 176 -11.56 -12.93 -43.70
CA ALA A 176 -12.83 -12.74 -43.00
C ALA A 176 -12.75 -13.11 -41.50
N VAL A 177 -11.79 -13.94 -41.10
CA VAL A 177 -11.61 -14.41 -39.71
C VAL A 177 -10.53 -13.61 -38.97
N ALA A 178 -9.47 -13.19 -39.67
CA ALA A 178 -8.27 -12.62 -39.06
C ALA A 178 -8.54 -11.35 -38.25
N GLY A 179 -9.37 -10.43 -38.78
CA GLY A 179 -9.72 -9.19 -38.08
C GLY A 179 -10.46 -9.45 -36.77
N PRO A 180 -11.65 -10.07 -36.79
CA PRO A 180 -12.43 -10.29 -35.57
C PRO A 180 -11.72 -11.11 -34.49
N VAL A 181 -10.85 -12.06 -34.90
CA VAL A 181 -10.03 -12.83 -33.95
C VAL A 181 -8.96 -11.95 -33.30
N GLY A 182 -8.29 -11.09 -34.06
CA GLY A 182 -7.33 -10.13 -33.53
C GLY A 182 -7.97 -9.15 -32.54
N GLU A 183 -9.14 -8.60 -32.88
CA GLU A 183 -9.90 -7.69 -32.01
C GLU A 183 -10.33 -8.36 -30.70
N ALA A 184 -10.79 -9.61 -30.78
CA ALA A 184 -11.10 -10.40 -29.60
C ALA A 184 -9.88 -10.51 -28.69
N LEU A 185 -8.72 -10.91 -29.21
CA LEU A 185 -7.50 -11.12 -28.40
C LEU A 185 -7.06 -9.86 -27.64
N ILE A 186 -7.28 -8.68 -28.20
CA ILE A 186 -7.00 -7.40 -27.52
C ILE A 186 -7.84 -7.26 -26.24
N MET A 187 -9.09 -7.75 -26.20
CA MET A 187 -9.94 -7.66 -24.99
C MET A 187 -9.39 -8.47 -23.81
N THR A 188 -8.82 -9.65 -24.08
CA THR A 188 -8.14 -10.43 -23.03
C THR A 188 -6.86 -9.75 -22.57
N ALA A 189 -6.08 -9.18 -23.49
CA ALA A 189 -4.89 -8.42 -23.14
C ALA A 189 -5.24 -7.22 -22.24
N LEU A 190 -6.32 -6.49 -22.55
CA LEU A 190 -6.83 -5.40 -21.71
C LEU A 190 -7.25 -5.88 -20.32
N GLY A 191 -7.95 -7.02 -20.23
CA GLY A 191 -8.30 -7.64 -18.94
C GLY A 191 -7.08 -7.88 -18.05
N LEU A 192 -5.98 -8.37 -18.63
CA LEU A 192 -4.72 -8.59 -17.92
C LEU A 192 -4.02 -7.27 -17.53
N VAL A 193 -4.01 -6.28 -18.43
CA VAL A 193 -3.44 -4.95 -18.16
C VAL A 193 -4.16 -4.26 -16.99
N VAL A 194 -5.46 -4.50 -16.81
CA VAL A 194 -6.22 -3.99 -15.66
C VAL A 194 -5.97 -4.83 -14.40
N ALA A 195 -5.94 -6.16 -14.52
CA ALA A 195 -5.81 -7.07 -13.40
C ALA A 195 -4.45 -7.00 -12.70
N VAL A 196 -3.35 -7.03 -13.47
CA VAL A 196 -1.99 -7.15 -12.91
C VAL A 196 -1.64 -5.99 -11.97
N PRO A 197 -1.83 -4.70 -12.35
CA PRO A 197 -1.59 -3.59 -11.44
C PRO A 197 -2.48 -3.64 -10.20
N ALA A 198 -3.75 -4.05 -10.33
CA ALA A 198 -4.67 -4.14 -9.19
C ALA A 198 -4.22 -5.19 -8.17
N VAL A 199 -3.80 -6.38 -8.62
CA VAL A 199 -3.27 -7.43 -7.74
C VAL A 199 -1.97 -7.00 -7.05
N LEU A 200 -1.05 -6.36 -7.79
CA LEU A 200 0.19 -5.85 -7.22
C LEU A 200 -0.07 -4.77 -6.18
N ALA A 201 -0.96 -3.83 -6.48
CA ALA A 201 -1.40 -2.79 -5.57
C ALA A 201 -2.01 -3.37 -4.30
N TYR A 202 -2.93 -4.34 -4.42
CA TYR A 202 -3.55 -5.02 -3.28
C TYR A 202 -2.51 -5.64 -2.36
N ASN A 203 -1.62 -6.48 -2.90
CA ASN A 203 -0.60 -7.18 -2.12
C ASN A 203 0.37 -6.21 -1.43
N TRP A 204 0.75 -5.14 -2.12
CA TRP A 204 1.66 -4.14 -1.58
C TRP A 204 1.01 -3.29 -0.47
N LEU A 205 -0.22 -2.80 -0.68
CA LEU A 205 -0.99 -2.08 0.34
C LEU A 205 -1.31 -2.96 1.55
N GLN A 206 -1.63 -4.24 1.34
CA GLN A 206 -1.93 -5.17 2.41
C GLN A 206 -0.71 -5.42 3.32
N ARG A 207 0.48 -5.58 2.72
CA ARG A 207 1.74 -5.67 3.47
C ARG A 207 2.02 -4.42 4.29
N ARG A 208 1.78 -3.23 3.71
CA ARG A 208 1.90 -1.96 4.43
C ARG A 208 0.92 -1.86 5.59
N ASN A 209 -0.34 -2.24 5.40
CA ASN A 209 -1.33 -2.28 6.47
C ASN A 209 -0.90 -3.19 7.62
N LYS A 210 -0.34 -4.36 7.32
CA LYS A 210 0.18 -5.27 8.35
C LYS A 210 1.29 -4.61 9.18
N SER A 211 2.27 -3.98 8.53
CA SER A 211 3.34 -3.26 9.24
C SER A 211 2.81 -2.11 10.09
N ILE A 212 1.80 -1.36 9.60
CA ILE A 212 1.17 -0.29 10.38
C ILE A 212 0.40 -0.86 11.58
N ALA A 213 -0.30 -1.98 11.42
CA ALA A 213 -0.99 -2.65 12.50
C ALA A 213 -0.02 -3.11 13.60
N GLU A 214 1.14 -3.67 13.22
CA GLU A 214 2.19 -4.05 14.16
C GLU A 214 2.73 -2.83 14.93
N ASP A 215 3.01 -1.71 14.25
CA ASP A 215 3.45 -0.47 14.90
C ASP A 215 2.37 0.13 15.82
N LEU A 216 1.09 0.05 15.43
CA LEU A 216 -0.04 0.51 16.24
C LEU A 216 -0.24 -0.37 17.48
N SER A 217 -0.16 -1.69 17.34
CA SER A 217 -0.28 -2.63 18.45
C SER A 217 0.86 -2.44 19.46
N ALA A 218 2.10 -2.28 18.99
CA ALA A 218 3.24 -1.95 19.85
C ALA A 218 2.99 -0.65 20.64
N PHE A 219 2.55 0.41 19.95
CA PHE A 219 2.24 1.68 20.60
C PHE A 219 1.03 1.60 21.54
N SER A 220 0.02 0.78 21.22
CA SER A 220 -1.14 0.49 22.06
C SER A 220 -0.71 -0.13 23.40
N ASN A 221 0.16 -1.13 23.34
CA ASN A 221 0.72 -1.79 24.53
C ASN A 221 1.56 -0.84 25.38
N ASP A 222 2.35 0.01 24.73
CA ASP A 222 3.13 1.07 25.37
C ASP A 222 2.23 2.08 26.13
N VAL A 223 1.13 2.51 25.50
CA VAL A 223 0.12 3.40 26.12
C VAL A 223 -0.61 2.69 27.26
N LEU A 224 -1.00 1.43 27.08
CA LEU A 224 -1.62 0.61 28.12
C LEU A 224 -0.72 0.49 29.35
N GLY A 225 0.56 0.16 29.16
CA GLY A 225 1.54 0.05 30.24
C GLY A 225 1.74 1.37 30.99
N PHE A 226 1.79 2.49 30.27
CA PHE A 226 1.87 3.81 30.89
C PHE A 226 0.61 4.12 31.71
N LEU A 227 -0.58 3.88 31.16
CA LEU A 227 -1.85 4.15 31.83
C LEU A 227 -2.08 3.25 33.04
N ALA A 228 -1.84 1.95 32.91
CA ALA A 228 -1.98 0.97 34.00
C ALA A 228 -0.99 1.22 35.15
N SER A 229 0.19 1.79 34.86
CA SER A 229 1.19 2.14 35.86
C SER A 229 1.09 3.56 36.40
N ASN A 230 0.05 4.32 36.02
CA ASN A 230 -0.08 5.75 36.33
C ASN A 230 1.18 6.57 35.99
N GLY A 231 1.85 6.22 34.89
CA GLY A 231 3.03 6.89 34.37
C GLY A 231 4.37 6.47 34.96
N ALA A 232 4.39 5.44 35.83
CA ALA A 232 5.63 4.89 36.38
C ALA A 232 6.43 4.10 35.33
N VAL A 233 5.76 3.46 34.38
CA VAL A 233 6.39 2.75 33.26
C VAL A 233 6.38 3.63 32.02
N ARG A 234 7.56 4.13 31.64
CA ARG A 234 7.77 4.81 30.36
C ARG A 234 8.40 3.83 29.38
N PRO A 235 7.78 3.57 28.22
CA PRO A 235 8.40 2.76 27.18
C PRO A 235 9.74 3.33 26.76
N THR A 236 10.81 2.56 26.96
CA THR A 236 12.09 2.86 26.33
C THR A 236 11.96 2.53 24.86
N VAL A 237 11.59 3.53 24.05
CA VAL A 237 11.71 3.44 22.60
C VAL A 237 13.18 3.13 22.30
N ALA A 238 13.46 1.88 21.95
CA ALA A 238 14.79 1.42 21.56
C ALA A 238 15.22 2.28 20.35
N THR A 239 15.99 3.32 20.63
CA THR A 239 16.64 4.09 19.60
C THR A 239 17.65 3.13 19.00
N ALA A 240 17.49 2.79 17.72
CA ALA A 240 18.41 1.90 17.01
C ALA A 240 19.85 2.25 17.42
N ALA A 241 20.54 1.30 18.05
CA ALA A 241 21.86 1.52 18.62
C ALA A 241 22.75 2.15 17.56
N LYS A 242 23.32 3.33 17.84
CA LYS A 242 24.38 3.89 16.99
C LYS A 242 25.45 2.81 16.88
N ALA A 243 25.75 2.39 15.65
CA ALA A 243 26.80 1.43 15.38
C ALA A 243 28.09 1.86 16.13
N PRO A 244 28.79 0.93 16.78
CA PRO A 244 29.97 1.27 17.57
C PRO A 244 30.98 1.97 16.66
N VAL A 245 31.37 3.18 17.06
CA VAL A 245 32.44 3.92 16.39
C VAL A 245 33.69 3.07 16.51
N LYS A 246 34.17 2.57 15.37
CA LYS A 246 35.42 1.81 15.26
C LYS A 246 36.52 2.59 15.98
N PRO A 247 37.22 2.01 16.98
CA PRO A 247 38.32 2.69 17.64
C PRO A 247 39.36 3.10 16.59
N ALA A 248 39.75 4.37 16.60
CA ALA A 248 40.84 4.87 15.78
C ALA A 248 42.08 4.01 16.06
N ALA A 249 42.63 3.42 15.00
CA ALA A 249 43.82 2.58 15.09
C ALA A 249 44.96 3.38 15.72
N ALA A 250 45.50 2.89 16.83
CA ALA A 250 46.72 3.41 17.42
C ALA A 250 47.84 3.29 16.39
N THR A 251 48.40 4.43 16.00
CA THR A 251 49.57 4.50 15.13
C THR A 251 50.75 3.95 15.91
N THR A 252 51.21 2.75 15.56
CA THR A 252 52.46 2.18 16.07
C THR A 252 53.64 2.94 15.46
N THR A 253 54.22 3.86 16.22
CA THR A 253 55.56 4.37 15.93
C THR A 253 56.58 3.31 16.34
N ALA A 254 57.08 2.55 15.38
CA ALA A 254 58.26 1.72 15.53
C ALA A 254 59.45 2.40 14.85
N GLY A 255 60.50 2.66 15.64
CA GLY A 255 61.88 2.78 15.15
C GLY A 255 62.54 4.15 15.32
N GLN A 256 63.40 4.28 16.34
CA GLN A 256 64.85 4.38 16.08
C GLN A 256 65.67 4.13 17.35
N ALA A 257 66.67 3.26 17.17
CA ALA A 257 67.68 2.88 18.13
C ALA A 257 68.82 3.90 18.19
N GLY A 258 69.53 3.95 19.32
CA GLY A 258 70.92 4.43 19.37
C GLY A 258 71.27 5.19 20.63
N GLY A 259 72.04 4.57 21.54
CA GLY A 259 72.62 5.28 22.68
C GLY A 259 73.20 4.38 23.74
N VAL A 260 74.37 3.79 23.46
CA VAL A 260 75.24 3.14 24.43
C VAL A 260 75.62 4.16 25.53
N GLN A 261 75.37 3.83 26.80
CA GLN A 261 76.03 4.50 27.93
C GLN A 261 76.68 3.47 28.84
N THR A 262 78.00 3.45 28.74
CA THR A 262 78.98 2.89 29.68
C THR A 262 78.87 3.54 31.06
N ARG A 263 78.96 2.75 32.14
CA ARG A 263 79.89 2.93 33.28
C ARG A 263 79.53 2.05 34.48
N GLY A 264 80.56 1.48 35.10
CA GLY A 264 80.56 1.02 36.50
C GLY A 264 80.91 -0.44 36.64
#